data_AF-A0A956FLM6-F1
#
_entry.id   AF-A0A956FLM6-F1
#
_cell.length_a   1.000
_cell.length_b   1.000
_cell.length_c   1.000
_cell.angle_alpha   90.00
_cell.angle_beta   90.00
_cell.angle_gamma   90.00
#
_symmetry.space_group_name_H-M   'P 1'
#
loop_
_entity.id
_entity.type
_entity.pdbx_description
1 polymer ?
#
loop_
_entity_poly.entity_id
_entity_poly.type
_entity_poly.pdbx_seq_one_letter_code
_entity_poly.pdbx_strand_id
1 'polypeptide(L)'
;MSRAAAALALLLLFYAIAFGLRTWQHLRATGSTGFAGVSGRPGSAEWLGGALFVVGVLLSVVAALFEALGWIEPLWLPSTATAALGVLLTLMGIASTYAAQVSMGSSWRIGVDAGER
;
A
#
# COMPACT_ATOMS: atom_id res chain seq x y z
N MET A 1 -19.94 -11.15 -4.41
CA MET A 1 -18.55 -10.75 -4.68
C MET A 1 -17.67 -11.98 -4.51
N SER A 2 -16.79 -12.31 -5.48
CA SER A 2 -15.84 -13.43 -5.32
C SER A 2 -14.78 -13.09 -4.26
N ARG A 3 -14.08 -14.10 -3.74
CA ARG A 3 -12.98 -13.89 -2.77
C ARG A 3 -11.86 -13.04 -3.36
N ALA A 4 -11.46 -13.33 -4.58
CA ALA A 4 -10.47 -12.55 -5.32
C ALA A 4 -10.91 -11.09 -5.50
N ALA A 5 -12.19 -10.84 -5.84
CA ALA A 5 -12.72 -9.48 -5.92
C ALA A 5 -12.72 -8.76 -4.55
N ALA A 6 -12.99 -9.48 -3.45
CA ALA A 6 -12.89 -8.94 -2.10
C ALA A 6 -11.44 -8.56 -1.74
N ALA A 7 -10.48 -9.44 -2.05
CA ALA A 7 -9.06 -9.20 -1.82
C ALA A 7 -8.57 -7.99 -2.63
N LEU A 8 -8.92 -7.91 -3.92
CA LEU A 8 -8.62 -6.77 -4.78
C LEU A 8 -9.23 -5.48 -4.22
N ALA A 9 -10.50 -5.50 -3.80
CA ALA A 9 -11.16 -4.33 -3.22
C ALA A 9 -10.47 -3.84 -1.94
N LEU A 10 -10.09 -4.75 -1.04
CA LEU A 10 -9.36 -4.41 0.18
C LEU A 10 -7.96 -3.87 -0.11
N LEU A 11 -7.26 -4.44 -1.10
CA LEU A 11 -5.94 -3.97 -1.52
C LEU A 11 -6.01 -2.56 -2.10
N LEU A 12 -6.97 -2.31 -3.00
CA LEU A 12 -7.20 -0.99 -3.58
C LEU A 12 -7.64 0.02 -2.52
N LEU A 13 -8.49 -0.39 -1.58
CA LEU A 13 -8.88 0.45 -0.44
C LEU A 13 -7.67 0.84 0.41
N PHE A 14 -6.78 -0.12 0.72
CA PHE A 14 -5.55 0.14 1.45
C PHE A 14 -4.69 1.17 0.72
N TYR A 15 -4.39 0.98 -0.57
CA TYR A 15 -3.57 1.91 -1.34
C TYR A 15 -4.23 3.29 -1.51
N ALA A 16 -5.54 3.32 -1.72
CA ALA A 16 -6.29 4.57 -1.78
C ALA A 16 -6.21 5.35 -0.47
N ILE A 17 -6.26 4.68 0.69
CA ILE A 17 -6.14 5.35 2.00
C ILE A 17 -4.68 5.73 2.29
N ALA A 18 -3.78 4.75 2.25
CA ALA A 18 -2.40 4.88 2.68
C ALA A 18 -1.58 5.84 1.81
N PHE A 19 -1.88 5.90 0.51
CA PHE A 19 -1.20 6.79 -0.43
C PHE A 19 -2.12 7.93 -0.87
N GLY A 20 -3.34 7.65 -1.34
CA GLY A 20 -4.21 8.68 -1.93
C GLY A 20 -4.73 9.69 -0.90
N LEU A 21 -5.60 9.23 0.01
CA LEU A 21 -6.25 10.05 1.02
C LEU A 21 -5.21 10.77 1.88
N ARG A 22 -4.18 10.05 2.35
CA ARG A 22 -3.19 10.64 3.24
C ARG A 22 -2.34 11.72 2.57
N THR A 23 -1.98 11.53 1.30
CA THR A 23 -1.28 12.55 0.49
C THR A 23 -2.15 13.77 0.29
N TRP A 24 -3.42 13.58 -0.04
CA TRP A 24 -4.35 14.68 -0.21
C TRP A 24 -4.53 15.49 1.08
N GLN A 25 -4.70 14.81 2.22
CA GLN A 25 -4.76 15.46 3.53
C GLN A 25 -3.48 16.21 3.87
N HIS A 26 -2.31 15.62 3.59
CA HIS A 26 -1.03 16.29 3.81
C HIS A 26 -0.90 17.55 2.95
N LEU A 27 -1.19 17.44 1.65
CA LEU A 27 -1.14 18.55 0.70
C LEU A 27 -2.05 19.70 1.12
N ARG A 28 -3.26 19.39 1.61
CA ARG A 28 -4.19 20.41 2.11
C ARG A 28 -3.69 21.10 3.38
N ALA A 29 -2.98 20.38 4.25
CA ALA A 29 -2.52 20.89 5.53
C ALA A 29 -1.16 21.62 5.46
N THR A 30 -0.24 21.18 4.61
CA THR A 30 1.16 21.64 4.58
C THR A 30 1.58 22.26 3.25
N GLY A 31 0.80 22.09 2.18
CA GLY A 31 1.19 22.49 0.83
C GLY A 31 2.18 21.53 0.14
N SER A 32 2.59 20.46 0.82
CA SER A 32 3.46 19.41 0.26
C SER A 32 2.70 18.08 0.13
N THR A 33 3.03 17.27 -0.88
CA THR A 33 2.45 15.93 -1.03
C THR A 33 2.99 14.94 0.01
N GLY A 34 4.12 15.25 0.67
CA GLY A 34 4.80 14.34 1.59
C GLY A 34 5.58 13.22 0.89
N PHE A 35 5.59 13.18 -0.45
CA PHE A 35 6.42 12.26 -1.20
C PHE A 35 7.80 12.85 -1.44
N ALA A 36 8.83 12.19 -0.92
CA ALA A 36 10.24 12.50 -1.19
C ALA A 36 10.81 11.70 -2.39
N GLY A 37 10.05 10.75 -2.94
CA GLY A 37 10.46 9.92 -4.06
C GLY A 37 11.46 8.82 -3.68
N VAL A 38 12.10 8.24 -4.70
CA VAL A 38 13.16 7.23 -4.54
C VAL A 38 14.49 7.95 -4.42
N SER A 39 15.18 7.77 -3.29
CA SER A 39 16.47 8.39 -3.02
C SER A 39 17.65 7.50 -3.43
N GLY A 40 18.86 8.06 -3.37
CA GLY A 40 20.09 7.36 -3.73
C GLY A 40 20.45 7.42 -5.22
N ARG A 41 21.64 6.91 -5.56
CA ARG A 41 22.11 6.84 -6.95
C ARG A 41 21.50 5.61 -7.61
N PRO A 42 21.15 5.64 -8.91
CA PRO A 42 20.68 4.44 -9.60
C PRO A 42 21.63 3.25 -9.37
N GLY A 43 21.06 2.13 -8.92
CA GLY A 43 21.82 0.92 -8.55
C GLY A 43 22.33 0.86 -7.11
N SER A 44 22.19 1.93 -6.31
CA SER A 44 22.44 1.87 -4.86
C SER A 44 21.34 1.11 -4.12
N ALA A 45 21.60 0.72 -2.87
CA ALA A 45 20.64 -0.02 -2.06
C ALA A 45 19.37 0.79 -1.77
N GLU A 46 19.48 2.09 -1.52
CA GLU A 46 18.35 2.99 -1.29
C GLU A 46 17.46 3.07 -2.53
N TRP A 47 18.09 3.22 -3.70
CA TRP A 47 17.39 3.29 -4.97
C TRP A 47 16.68 1.97 -5.29
N LEU A 48 17.37 0.84 -5.11
CA LEU A 48 16.79 -0.48 -5.31
C LEU A 48 15.61 -0.73 -4.37
N GLY A 49 15.71 -0.31 -3.11
CA GLY A 49 14.61 -0.41 -2.14
C GLY A 49 13.36 0.32 -2.61
N GLY A 50 13.49 1.57 -3.03
CA GLY A 50 12.37 2.35 -3.56
C GLY A 50 11.81 1.78 -4.87
N ALA A 51 12.68 1.38 -5.81
CA ALA A 51 12.26 0.81 -7.09
C ALA A 51 11.52 -0.52 -6.91
N LEU A 52 12.07 -1.44 -6.11
CA LEU A 52 11.44 -2.74 -5.83
C LEU A 52 10.15 -2.59 -5.03
N PHE A 53 10.04 -1.58 -4.17
CA PHE A 53 8.78 -1.25 -3.50
C PHE A 53 7.68 -0.88 -4.52
N VAL A 54 7.97 0.01 -5.47
CA VAL A 54 7.02 0.38 -6.54
C VAL A 54 6.64 -0.83 -7.38
N VAL A 55 7.62 -1.64 -7.78
CA VAL A 55 7.37 -2.88 -8.54
C VAL A 55 6.48 -3.83 -7.74
N GLY A 56 6.73 -4.01 -6.44
CA GLY A 56 5.92 -4.86 -5.56
C GLY A 56 4.47 -4.38 -5.44
N VAL A 57 4.25 -3.06 -5.31
CA VAL A 57 2.90 -2.47 -5.28
C VAL A 57 2.16 -2.71 -6.59
N LEU A 58 2.83 -2.56 -7.74
CA LEU A 58 2.19 -2.80 -9.04
C LEU A 58 1.88 -4.29 -9.24
N LEU A 59 2.84 -5.17 -8.93
CA LEU A 59 2.67 -6.62 -9.08
C LEU A 59 1.59 -7.18 -8.15
N SER A 60 1.39 -6.62 -6.95
CA SER A 60 0.31 -7.06 -6.05
C SER A 60 -1.07 -6.79 -6.65
N VAL A 61 -1.27 -5.62 -7.27
CA VAL A 61 -2.53 -5.26 -7.95
C VAL A 61 -2.74 -6.15 -9.16
N VAL A 62 -1.70 -6.35 -9.98
CA VAL A 62 -1.77 -7.20 -11.17
C VAL A 62 -2.13 -8.64 -10.78
N ALA A 63 -1.51 -9.20 -9.75
CA ALA A 63 -1.81 -10.55 -9.28
C ALA A 63 -3.28 -10.68 -8.80
N ALA A 64 -3.74 -9.77 -7.93
CA ALA A 64 -5.11 -9.78 -7.43
C ALA A 64 -6.15 -9.58 -8.55
N LEU A 65 -5.83 -8.74 -9.55
CA LEU A 65 -6.66 -8.54 -10.72
C LEU A 65 -6.72 -9.80 -11.60
N PHE A 66 -5.59 -10.44 -11.88
CA PHE A 66 -5.53 -11.63 -12.71
C PHE A 66 -6.29 -12.80 -12.07
N GLU A 67 -6.20 -12.96 -10.74
CA GLU A 67 -7.00 -13.95 -10.02
C GLU A 67 -8.49 -13.61 -10.10
N ALA A 68 -8.87 -12.33 -9.95
CA ALA A 68 -10.26 -11.90 -10.05
C ALA A 68 -10.86 -12.08 -11.45
N LEU A 69 -10.02 -12.01 -12.50
CA LEU A 69 -10.39 -12.27 -13.89
C LEU A 69 -10.34 -13.76 -14.28
N GLY A 70 -9.84 -14.63 -13.39
CA GLY A 70 -9.67 -16.06 -13.65
C GLY A 70 -8.54 -16.40 -14.63
N TRP A 71 -7.54 -15.52 -14.77
CA TRP A 71 -6.37 -15.76 -15.62
C TRP A 71 -5.29 -16.57 -14.91
N ILE A 72 -5.29 -16.55 -13.59
CA ILE A 72 -4.42 -17.36 -12.73
C ILE A 72 -5.27 -18.02 -11.66
N GLU A 73 -4.85 -19.21 -11.25
CA GLU A 73 -5.51 -19.98 -10.18
C GLU A 73 -4.74 -19.82 -8.86
N PRO A 74 -5.43 -19.77 -7.71
CA PRO A 74 -4.78 -19.71 -6.42
C PRO A 74 -4.07 -21.03 -6.12
N LEU A 75 -2.85 -20.95 -5.60
CA LEU A 75 -2.09 -22.12 -5.16
C LEU A 75 -2.74 -22.86 -3.98
N TRP A 76 -3.59 -22.15 -3.22
CA TRP A 76 -4.29 -22.68 -2.07
C TRP A 76 -5.64 -21.97 -1.87
N LEU A 77 -6.67 -22.74 -1.54
CA LEU A 77 -8.01 -22.24 -1.28
C LEU A 77 -8.30 -22.24 0.23
N PRO A 78 -8.40 -21.07 0.87
CA PRO A 78 -8.67 -20.98 2.30
C PRO A 78 -10.08 -21.48 2.66
N SER A 79 -10.24 -21.97 3.89
CA SER A 79 -11.58 -22.14 4.47
C SER A 79 -12.29 -20.79 4.61
N THR A 80 -13.62 -20.80 4.72
CA THR A 80 -14.39 -19.56 4.95
C THR A 80 -13.96 -18.84 6.22
N ALA A 81 -13.64 -19.58 7.29
CA ALA A 81 -13.15 -19.02 8.55
C ALA A 81 -11.79 -18.33 8.36
N THR A 82 -10.88 -18.97 7.63
CA THR A 82 -9.55 -18.41 7.36
C THR A 82 -9.63 -17.15 6.49
N ALA A 83 -10.50 -17.14 5.48
CA ALA A 83 -10.76 -15.96 4.66
C ALA A 83 -11.35 -14.81 5.49
N ALA A 84 -12.32 -15.10 6.37
CA ALA A 84 -12.91 -14.09 7.25
C ALA A 84 -11.87 -13.48 8.21
N LEU A 85 -11.01 -14.31 8.79
CA LEU A 85 -9.89 -13.83 9.61
C LEU A 85 -8.93 -12.93 8.81
N GLY A 86 -8.59 -13.32 7.58
CA GLY A 86 -7.76 -12.51 6.69
C GLY A 86 -8.37 -11.13 6.40
N VAL A 87 -9.69 -11.06 6.16
CA VAL A 87 -10.40 -9.78 6.00
C VAL A 87 -10.32 -8.93 7.25
N LEU A 88 -10.59 -9.50 8.43
CA LEU A 88 -10.52 -8.78 9.71
C LEU A 88 -9.10 -8.23 9.97
N LEU A 89 -8.07 -9.06 9.78
CA LEU A 89 -6.67 -8.65 9.91
C LEU A 89 -6.31 -7.54 8.93
N THR A 90 -6.79 -7.62 7.69
CA THR A 90 -6.54 -6.59 6.66
C THR A 90 -7.19 -5.27 7.06
N LEU A 91 -8.45 -5.28 7.50
CA LEU A 91 -9.15 -4.08 7.95
C LEU A 91 -8.48 -3.44 9.17
N MET A 92 -8.07 -4.24 10.15
CA MET A 92 -7.30 -3.74 11.30
C MET A 92 -5.96 -3.14 10.84
N GLY A 93 -5.24 -3.81 9.94
CA GLY A 93 -4.00 -3.30 9.38
C GLY A 93 -4.17 -1.97 8.65
N ILE A 94 -5.23 -1.81 7.85
CA ILE A 94 -5.58 -0.54 7.19
C ILE A 94 -5.82 0.54 8.24
N ALA A 95 -6.67 0.27 9.24
CA ALA A 95 -7.02 1.23 10.27
C ALA A 95 -5.79 1.65 11.10
N SER A 96 -4.97 0.68 11.53
CA SER A 96 -3.74 0.93 12.28
C SER A 96 -2.70 1.70 11.46
N THR A 97 -2.54 1.37 10.17
CA THR A 97 -1.64 2.11 9.28
C THR A 97 -2.09 3.57 9.16
N TYR A 98 -3.36 3.80 8.86
CA TYR A 98 -3.90 5.14 8.74
C TYR A 98 -3.80 5.92 10.06
N ALA A 99 -4.12 5.29 11.20
CA ALA A 99 -3.96 5.90 12.52
C ALA A 99 -2.51 6.32 12.79
N ALA A 100 -1.53 5.47 12.47
CA ALA A 100 -0.11 5.81 12.57
C ALA A 100 0.25 6.99 11.66
N GLN A 101 -0.18 6.97 10.39
CA GLN A 101 0.08 8.05 9.43
C GLN A 101 -0.53 9.39 9.86
N VAL A 102 -1.74 9.39 10.45
CA VAL A 102 -2.37 10.58 11.01
C VAL A 102 -1.61 11.06 12.24
N SER A 103 -1.19 10.15 13.13
CA SER A 103 -0.42 10.47 14.33
C SER A 103 0.95 11.11 14.01
N MET A 104 1.53 10.83 12.85
CA MET A 104 2.75 11.50 12.38
C MET A 104 2.53 12.99 12.04
N GLY A 105 1.29 13.42 11.76
CA GLY A 105 0.98 14.83 11.49
C GLY A 105 1.74 15.42 10.30
N SER A 106 2.40 16.56 10.53
CA SER A 106 3.26 17.24 9.53
C SER A 106 4.56 16.47 9.25
N SER A 107 4.93 15.55 10.13
CA SER A 107 6.11 14.70 9.98
C SER A 107 5.86 13.45 9.13
N TRP A 108 4.67 13.29 8.56
CA TRP A 108 4.41 12.18 7.66
C TRP A 108 5.09 12.39 6.30
N ARG A 109 5.79 11.36 5.83
CA ARG A 109 6.44 11.34 4.51
C ARG A 109 6.52 9.93 3.95
N ILE A 110 6.57 9.82 2.62
CA ILE A 110 6.83 8.59 1.87
C ILE A 110 8.16 8.73 1.15
N GLY A 111 9.06 7.80 1.40
CA GLY A 111 10.46 7.90 0.99
C GLY A 111 11.30 8.61 2.05
N VAL A 112 12.59 8.73 1.75
CA VAL A 112 13.56 9.39 2.62
C VAL A 112 14.13 10.56 1.86
N ASP A 113 13.99 11.77 2.42
CA ASP A 113 14.72 12.93 1.92
C ASP A 113 16.15 12.88 2.46
N ALA A 114 17.13 12.80 1.56
CA ALA A 114 18.54 12.75 1.92
C ALA A 114 19.05 14.06 2.55
N GLY A 115 18.29 15.17 2.44
CA GLY A 115 18.60 16.45 3.04
C GLY A 115 18.03 16.65 4.45
N GLU A 116 17.11 15.80 4.91
CA GLU A 116 16.56 15.88 6.26
C GLU A 116 17.58 15.36 7.29
N ARG A 117 17.76 16.09 8.40
CA ARG A 117 18.63 15.73 9.53
C ARG A 117 17.80 15.34 10.74
#